data_AF-A0A7S2GP29-F1
#
_entry.id   AF-A0A7S2GP29-F1
#
_cell.length_a   1.000
_cell.length_b   1.000
_cell.length_c   1.000
_cell.angle_alpha   90.00
_cell.angle_beta   90.00
_cell.angle_gamma   90.00
#
_symmetry.space_group_name_H-M   'P 1'
#
loop_
_entity.id
_entity.type
_entity.pdbx_description
1 polymer ?
#
loop_
_entity_poly.entity_id
_entity_poly.type
_entity_poly.pdbx_seq_one_letter_code
_entity_poly.pdbx_strand_id
1 'polypeptide(L)'
;GPQSVPMNLTTDVPLARDLLAALRSQGLRVEGLQGFSDSQPLPISWGEILPMSYLAASKKGNSTPPVVVLGMMSLSWSWARFNHSAEMVDELVLLGKALGRMLERRSERVVWVVSSDLAHTHLASGPYGFCPCAQPFDDAVQRWAQDGNSSALLDEAALQQRLGAASCG
;
A
#
# COMPACT_ATOMS: atom_id res chain seq x y z
N GLY A 1 19.83 4.67 19.89
CA GLY A 1 19.77 3.23 19.56
C GLY A 1 18.52 2.95 18.75
N PRO A 2 18.41 1.80 18.06
CA PRO A 2 17.18 1.45 17.37
C PRO A 2 16.04 1.37 18.40
N GLN A 3 14.96 2.10 18.16
CA GLN A 3 13.74 2.01 18.96
C GLN A 3 12.85 0.92 18.36
N SER A 4 12.45 -0.06 19.17
CA SER A 4 11.41 -1.01 18.77
C SER A 4 10.04 -0.46 19.15
N VAL A 5 9.11 -0.53 18.20
CA VAL A 5 7.70 -0.20 18.46
C VAL A 5 6.95 -1.54 18.58
N PRO A 6 6.54 -1.95 19.79
CA PRO A 6 5.83 -3.21 19.96
C PRO A 6 4.44 -3.11 19.32
N MET A 7 4.16 -4.00 18.38
CA MET A 7 2.85 -4.08 17.74
C MET A 7 2.52 -5.52 17.37
N ASN A 8 1.31 -5.94 17.75
CA ASN A 8 0.73 -7.21 17.34
C ASN A 8 -0.55 -6.90 16.56
N LEU A 9 -0.69 -7.52 15.40
CA LEU A 9 -1.88 -7.44 14.56
C LEU A 9 -2.50 -8.83 14.44
N THR A 10 -3.83 -8.89 14.44
CA THR A 10 -4.57 -10.12 14.23
C THR A 10 -5.09 -10.14 12.80
N THR A 11 -4.79 -11.20 12.05
CA THR A 11 -5.28 -11.34 10.67
C THR A 11 -6.77 -11.71 10.66
N ASP A 12 -7.56 -11.05 9.81
CA ASP A 12 -8.90 -11.50 9.46
C ASP A 12 -8.82 -12.65 8.43
N VAL A 13 -8.72 -13.88 8.93
CA VAL A 13 -8.54 -15.08 8.11
C VAL A 13 -9.71 -15.32 7.13
N PRO A 14 -11.00 -15.20 7.55
CA PRO A 14 -12.11 -15.29 6.61
C PRO A 14 -12.04 -14.27 5.48
N LEU A 15 -11.80 -12.99 5.80
CA LEU A 15 -11.70 -11.94 4.78
C LEU A 15 -10.51 -12.17 3.84
N ALA A 16 -9.35 -12.56 4.37
CA ALA A 16 -8.17 -12.86 3.56
C ALA A 16 -8.42 -14.03 2.59
N ARG A 17 -9.14 -15.08 3.03
CA ARG A 17 -9.50 -16.22 2.19
C ARG A 17 -10.47 -15.83 1.08
N ASP A 18 -11.50 -15.04 1.41
CA ASP A 18 -12.48 -14.55 0.45
C ASP A 18 -11.83 -13.66 -0.61
N LEU A 19 -10.93 -12.75 -0.19
CA LEU A 19 -10.12 -11.93 -1.07
C LEU A 19 -9.28 -12.79 -2.02
N LEU A 20 -8.55 -13.76 -1.49
CA LEU A 20 -7.69 -14.64 -2.27
C LEU A 20 -8.49 -15.41 -3.33
N ALA A 21 -9.64 -15.97 -2.96
CA ALA A 21 -10.52 -16.68 -3.88
C ALA A 21 -11.08 -15.75 -4.97
N ALA A 22 -11.55 -14.57 -4.58
CA ALA A 22 -12.14 -13.59 -5.50
C ALA A 22 -11.11 -13.07 -6.52
N LEU A 23 -9.89 -12.77 -6.09
CA LEU A 23 -8.81 -12.29 -6.96
C LEU A 23 -8.34 -13.41 -7.92
N ARG A 24 -8.18 -14.64 -7.42
CA ARG A 24 -7.84 -15.81 -8.28
C ARG A 24 -8.91 -16.11 -9.32
N SER A 25 -10.19 -15.97 -8.96
CA SER A 25 -11.30 -16.18 -9.92
C SER A 25 -11.29 -15.17 -11.07
N GLN A 26 -10.66 -14.00 -10.88
CA GLN A 26 -10.47 -12.97 -11.89
C GLN A 26 -9.16 -13.15 -12.68
N GLY A 27 -8.44 -14.26 -12.49
CA GLY A 27 -7.19 -14.56 -13.17
C GLY A 27 -5.98 -13.81 -12.63
N LEU A 28 -6.11 -13.10 -11.50
CA LEU A 28 -4.98 -12.36 -10.90
C LEU A 28 -4.02 -13.32 -10.21
N ARG A 29 -2.72 -13.08 -10.39
CA ARG A 29 -1.64 -13.82 -9.75
C ARG A 29 -1.46 -13.37 -8.31
N VAL A 30 -2.10 -14.09 -7.39
CA VAL A 30 -2.07 -13.79 -5.97
C VAL A 30 -1.81 -15.04 -5.13
N GLU A 31 -1.00 -14.86 -4.09
CA GLU A 31 -0.66 -15.92 -3.13
C GLU A 31 -1.01 -15.48 -1.72
N GLY A 32 -1.50 -16.43 -0.92
CA GLY A 32 -1.71 -16.24 0.50
C GLY A 32 -0.47 -16.69 1.27
N LEU A 33 -0.04 -15.89 2.24
CA LEU A 33 1.00 -16.27 3.19
C LEU A 33 0.34 -16.65 4.52
N GLN A 34 0.68 -17.83 5.02
CA GLN A 34 0.21 -18.34 6.30
C GLN A 34 1.40 -18.89 7.09
N GLY A 35 1.44 -18.58 8.39
CA GLY A 35 2.41 -19.17 9.31
C GLY A 35 2.16 -20.67 9.53
N PHE A 36 3.15 -21.36 10.09
CA PHE A 36 3.02 -22.79 10.41
C PHE A 36 1.91 -23.07 11.45
N SER A 37 1.74 -22.17 12.42
CA SER A 37 0.74 -22.27 13.47
C SER A 37 0.21 -20.89 13.87
N ASP A 38 -0.98 -20.87 14.48
CA ASP A 38 -1.59 -19.64 15.02
C ASP A 38 -0.84 -19.10 16.26
N SER A 39 0.11 -19.87 16.79
CA SER A 39 0.92 -19.52 17.96
C SER A 39 2.21 -18.76 17.62
N GLN A 40 2.59 -18.67 16.35
CA GLN A 40 3.79 -17.95 15.91
C GLN A 40 3.41 -16.80 14.98
N PRO A 41 3.66 -15.54 15.37
CA PRO A 41 3.36 -14.40 14.52
C PRO A 41 4.28 -14.38 13.30
N LEU A 42 3.73 -13.96 12.16
CA LEU A 42 4.55 -13.56 11.01
C LEU A 42 5.13 -12.16 11.26
N PRO A 43 6.36 -11.86 10.78
CA PRO A 43 6.95 -10.55 10.94
C PRO A 43 6.17 -9.50 10.13
N ILE A 44 5.96 -8.33 10.74
CA ILE A 44 5.50 -7.10 10.07
C ILE A 44 6.63 -6.07 10.05
N SER A 45 6.60 -5.15 9.10
CA SER A 45 7.62 -4.12 8.90
C SER A 45 7.15 -2.75 9.36
N TRP A 46 8.03 -1.75 9.27
CA TRP A 46 7.71 -0.37 9.61
C TRP A 46 6.53 0.18 8.77
N GLY A 47 6.36 -0.32 7.53
CA GLY A 47 5.30 0.08 6.62
C GLY A 47 3.91 -0.27 7.14
N GLU A 48 3.76 -1.35 7.91
CA GLU A 48 2.52 -1.69 8.60
C GLU A 48 2.43 -1.03 9.98
N ILE A 49 3.55 -0.99 10.72
CA ILE A 49 3.57 -0.52 12.11
C ILE A 49 3.20 0.96 12.24
N LEU A 50 3.76 1.83 11.39
CA LEU A 50 3.54 3.27 11.47
C LEU A 50 2.06 3.66 11.30
N PRO A 51 1.36 3.33 10.19
CA PRO A 51 -0.05 3.71 10.04
C PRO A 51 -0.94 3.07 11.12
N MET A 52 -0.66 1.83 11.50
CA MET A 52 -1.44 1.14 12.53
C MET A 52 -1.26 1.75 13.93
N SER A 53 -0.13 2.41 14.21
CA SER A 53 0.08 3.11 15.47
C SER A 53 -0.87 4.30 15.65
N TYR A 54 -1.12 5.05 14.58
CA TYR A 54 -2.11 6.14 14.59
C TYR A 54 -3.53 5.60 14.75
N LEU A 55 -3.87 4.51 14.05
CA LEU A 55 -5.18 3.88 14.18
C LEU A 55 -5.42 3.29 15.57
N ALA A 56 -4.40 2.67 16.17
CA ALA A 56 -4.47 2.16 17.54
C ALA A 56 -4.67 3.30 18.55
N ALA A 57 -3.93 4.42 18.41
CA ALA A 57 -4.06 5.58 19.28
C ALA A 57 -5.44 6.26 19.17
N SER A 58 -6.10 6.17 18.00
CA SER A 58 -7.42 6.80 17.77
C SER A 58 -8.58 6.10 18.49
N LYS A 59 -8.41 4.83 18.91
CA LYS A 59 -9.48 4.06 19.55
C LYS A 59 -9.47 4.24 21.07
N LYS A 60 -10.65 4.55 21.63
CA LYS A 60 -10.93 4.38 23.07
C LYS A 60 -11.04 2.88 23.38
N GLY A 61 -9.89 2.21 23.53
CA GLY A 61 -9.79 0.77 23.80
C GLY A 61 -8.61 0.16 23.05
N ASN A 62 -7.75 -0.56 23.76
CA ASN A 62 -6.45 -1.08 23.31
C ASN A 62 -6.50 -2.19 22.23
N SER A 63 -7.56 -2.30 21.42
CA SER A 63 -7.65 -3.32 20.37
C SER A 63 -7.78 -2.72 18.97
N THR A 64 -6.74 -2.92 18.17
CA THR A 64 -6.81 -2.80 16.72
C THR A 64 -7.83 -3.81 16.18
N PRO A 65 -8.65 -3.43 15.18
CA PRO A 65 -9.52 -4.41 14.53
C PRO A 65 -8.66 -5.47 13.82
N PRO A 66 -9.20 -6.66 13.53
CA PRO A 66 -8.55 -7.60 12.64
C PRO A 66 -8.21 -6.93 11.30
N VAL A 67 -7.06 -7.27 10.73
CA VAL A 67 -6.53 -6.66 9.50
C VAL A 67 -6.29 -7.72 8.43
N VAL A 68 -6.28 -7.31 7.18
CA VAL A 68 -5.68 -8.09 6.09
C VAL A 68 -4.53 -7.25 5.55
N VAL A 69 -3.32 -7.77 5.63
CA VAL A 69 -2.13 -7.12 5.07
C VAL A 69 -1.98 -7.57 3.62
N LEU A 70 -2.00 -6.60 2.71
CA LEU A 70 -1.74 -6.81 1.29
C LEU A 70 -0.35 -6.25 0.99
N GLY A 71 0.59 -7.13 0.69
CA GLY A 71 1.92 -6.71 0.21
C GLY A 71 1.82 -6.08 -1.18
N MET A 72 2.80 -5.26 -1.54
CA MET A 72 2.86 -4.63 -2.87
C MET A 72 2.91 -5.70 -3.97
N MET A 73 1.89 -5.72 -4.82
CA MET A 73 1.71 -6.71 -5.88
C MET A 73 2.24 -6.15 -7.20
N SER A 74 3.09 -6.91 -7.87
CA SER A 74 3.24 -6.85 -9.32
C SER A 74 2.73 -8.17 -9.87
N LEU A 75 1.56 -8.14 -10.51
CA LEU A 75 0.89 -9.30 -11.10
C LEU A 75 1.63 -9.80 -12.33
N SER A 76 2.42 -8.93 -12.96
CA SER A 76 3.16 -9.25 -14.16
C SER A 76 4.60 -9.71 -13.86
N TRP A 77 5.40 -8.95 -13.08
CA TRP A 77 6.85 -9.22 -12.87
C TRP A 77 7.31 -8.66 -11.51
N SER A 78 7.75 -9.50 -10.57
CA SER A 78 8.14 -9.06 -9.21
C SER A 78 9.25 -7.98 -9.15
N TRP A 79 10.01 -7.79 -10.24
CA TRP A 79 11.05 -6.76 -10.35
C TRP A 79 10.54 -5.41 -10.87
N ALA A 80 9.34 -5.36 -11.48
CA ALA A 80 8.79 -4.14 -12.07
C ALA A 80 8.62 -3.01 -11.04
N ARG A 81 8.37 -3.35 -9.77
CA ARG A 81 8.37 -2.37 -8.66
C ARG A 81 9.63 -1.50 -8.62
N PHE A 82 10.79 -2.05 -8.94
CA PHE A 82 12.07 -1.36 -8.79
C PHE A 82 12.45 -0.53 -10.02
N ASN A 83 12.15 -1.04 -11.22
CA ASN A 83 12.64 -0.45 -12.47
C ASN A 83 11.53 0.00 -13.44
N HIS A 84 10.28 -0.38 -13.19
CA HIS A 84 9.13 -0.21 -14.09
C HIS A 84 7.85 0.17 -13.30
N SER A 85 7.98 0.88 -12.18
CA SER A 85 6.87 1.19 -11.27
C SER A 85 5.74 1.94 -11.99
N ALA A 86 6.08 2.87 -12.88
CA ALA A 86 5.10 3.63 -13.65
C ALA A 86 4.41 2.83 -14.78
N GLU A 87 4.88 1.62 -15.10
CA GLU A 87 4.23 0.68 -16.02
C GLU A 87 3.21 -0.21 -15.28
N MET A 88 3.29 -0.27 -13.95
CA MET A 88 2.37 -1.04 -13.11
C MET A 88 1.01 -0.35 -12.89
N VAL A 89 0.87 0.93 -13.26
CA VAL A 89 -0.30 1.76 -12.93
C VAL A 89 -1.62 1.11 -13.38
N ASP A 90 -1.72 0.69 -14.64
CA ASP A 90 -2.94 0.09 -15.18
C ASP A 90 -3.33 -1.18 -14.44
N GLU A 91 -2.34 -2.01 -14.13
CA GLU A 91 -2.49 -3.27 -13.43
C GLU A 91 -2.96 -3.05 -11.97
N LEU A 92 -2.37 -2.08 -11.29
CA LEU A 92 -2.75 -1.67 -9.93
C LEU A 92 -4.16 -1.06 -9.90
N VAL A 93 -4.55 -0.29 -10.92
CA VAL A 93 -5.92 0.24 -11.07
C VAL A 93 -6.93 -0.90 -11.27
N LEU A 94 -6.60 -1.92 -12.06
CA LEU A 94 -7.45 -3.10 -12.24
C LEU A 94 -7.61 -3.88 -10.93
N LEU A 95 -6.52 -4.08 -10.19
CA LEU A 95 -6.53 -4.69 -8.86
C LEU A 95 -7.40 -3.88 -7.88
N GLY A 96 -7.20 -2.55 -7.81
CA GLY A 96 -7.97 -1.66 -6.94
C GLY A 96 -9.47 -1.71 -7.26
N LYS A 97 -9.85 -1.72 -8.54
CA LYS A 97 -11.24 -1.90 -8.97
C LYS A 97 -11.81 -3.26 -8.56
N ALA A 98 -11.03 -4.34 -8.67
CA ALA A 98 -11.44 -5.68 -8.25
C ALA A 98 -11.69 -5.76 -6.73
N LEU A 99 -10.79 -5.18 -5.95
CA LEU A 99 -10.88 -5.08 -4.49
C LEU A 99 -12.08 -4.24 -4.07
N GLY A 100 -12.23 -3.04 -4.64
CA GLY A 100 -13.35 -2.13 -4.36
C GLY A 100 -14.70 -2.81 -4.55
N ARG A 101 -14.93 -3.42 -5.72
CA ARG A 101 -16.17 -4.17 -5.99
C ARG A 101 -16.42 -5.28 -4.98
N MET A 102 -15.38 -5.98 -4.54
CA MET A 102 -15.53 -7.08 -3.58
C MET A 102 -15.89 -6.56 -2.19
N LEU A 103 -15.20 -5.51 -1.73
CA LEU A 103 -15.41 -4.89 -0.43
C LEU A 103 -16.78 -4.21 -0.34
N GLU A 104 -17.27 -3.57 -1.40
CA GLU A 104 -18.59 -2.94 -1.45
C GLU A 104 -19.77 -3.91 -1.27
N ARG A 105 -19.59 -5.20 -1.60
CA ARG A 105 -20.64 -6.22 -1.42
C ARG A 105 -20.72 -6.76 0.00
N ARG A 106 -19.78 -6.38 0.88
CA ARG A 106 -19.74 -6.88 2.25
C ARG A 106 -20.69 -6.09 3.13
N SER A 107 -21.24 -6.77 4.12
CA SER A 107 -22.06 -6.16 5.17
C SER A 107 -21.22 -5.47 6.24
N GLU A 108 -19.97 -5.89 6.36
CA GLU A 108 -18.99 -5.43 7.31
C GLU A 108 -18.43 -4.06 6.91
N ARG A 109 -18.16 -3.20 7.89
CA ARG A 109 -17.46 -1.93 7.65
C ARG A 109 -15.97 -2.19 7.50
N VAL A 110 -15.43 -1.91 6.32
CA VAL A 110 -14.01 -2.06 6.03
C VAL A 110 -13.37 -0.67 5.93
N VAL A 111 -12.18 -0.53 6.52
CA VAL A 111 -11.30 0.63 6.32
C VAL A 111 -10.16 0.18 5.42
N TRP A 112 -9.95 0.91 4.33
CA TRP A 112 -8.83 0.69 3.42
C TRP A 112 -7.69 1.65 3.80
N VAL A 113 -6.54 1.09 4.17
CA VAL A 113 -5.37 1.86 4.60
C VAL A 113 -4.26 1.63 3.58
N VAL A 114 -3.81 2.70 2.92
CA VAL A 114 -2.66 2.66 2.01
C VAL A 114 -1.47 3.28 2.73
N SER A 115 -0.43 2.49 2.95
CA SER A 115 0.85 2.96 3.50
C SER A 115 1.78 3.31 2.36
N SER A 116 2.16 4.58 2.26
CA SER A 116 2.89 5.12 1.12
C SER A 116 3.60 6.41 1.52
N ASP A 117 4.90 6.50 1.24
CA ASP A 117 5.63 7.77 1.32
C ASP A 117 5.66 8.45 -0.05
N LEU A 118 5.73 9.78 -0.05
CA LEU A 118 5.88 10.59 -1.26
C LEU A 118 7.32 10.52 -1.82
N ALA A 119 7.76 11.50 -2.59
CA ALA A 119 9.08 11.47 -3.21
C ALA A 119 10.23 11.40 -2.18
N HIS A 120 11.29 10.65 -2.49
CA HIS A 120 12.47 10.50 -1.63
C HIS A 120 13.69 11.31 -2.08
N THR A 121 13.54 12.16 -3.10
CA THR A 121 14.64 12.89 -3.77
C THR A 121 14.62 14.40 -3.53
N HIS A 122 14.15 14.81 -2.34
CA HIS A 122 14.06 16.23 -1.96
C HIS A 122 15.40 16.87 -1.52
N LEU A 123 16.40 16.06 -1.14
CA LEU A 123 17.67 16.55 -0.59
C LEU A 123 18.85 15.96 -1.33
N ALA A 124 19.79 16.82 -1.76
CA ALA A 124 21.01 16.38 -2.44
C ALA A 124 21.89 15.46 -1.57
N SER A 125 21.87 15.67 -0.26
CA SER A 125 22.56 14.83 0.73
C SER A 125 21.76 13.60 1.16
N GLY A 126 20.56 13.41 0.63
CA GLY A 126 19.71 12.25 0.93
C GLY A 126 20.21 10.97 0.25
N PRO A 127 19.69 9.80 0.65
CA PRO A 127 20.14 8.51 0.13
C PRO A 127 19.87 8.31 -1.37
N TYR A 128 18.98 9.12 -1.96
CA TYR A 128 18.60 9.05 -3.37
C TYR A 128 19.02 10.30 -4.18
N GLY A 129 19.74 11.25 -3.55
CA GLY A 129 20.11 12.52 -4.18
C GLY A 129 18.92 13.47 -4.36
N PHE A 130 19.17 14.57 -5.10
CA PHE A 130 18.15 15.58 -5.39
C PHE A 130 17.58 15.40 -6.80
N CYS A 131 16.25 15.39 -6.92
CA CYS A 131 15.54 15.52 -8.18
C CYS A 131 14.61 16.73 -8.14
N PRO A 132 14.66 17.65 -9.14
CA PRO A 132 13.66 18.71 -9.26
C PRO A 132 12.25 18.17 -9.53
N CYS A 133 12.11 16.89 -9.88
CA CYS A 133 10.85 16.18 -10.06
C CYS A 133 10.16 15.77 -8.75
N ALA A 134 10.86 15.82 -7.60
CA ALA A 134 10.31 15.42 -6.30
C ALA A 134 9.12 16.29 -5.87
N GLN A 135 9.27 17.61 -5.87
CA GLN A 135 8.20 18.52 -5.49
C GLN A 135 6.98 18.44 -6.44
N PRO A 136 7.15 18.45 -7.78
CA PRO A 136 6.03 18.24 -8.69
C PRO A 136 5.28 16.92 -8.48
N PHE A 137 5.97 15.83 -8.09
CA PHE A 137 5.32 14.57 -7.73
C PHE A 137 4.41 14.75 -6.52
N ASP A 138 4.96 15.28 -5.42
CA ASP A 138 4.24 15.50 -4.17
C ASP A 138 3.02 16.42 -4.37
N ASP A 139 3.20 17.50 -5.15
CA ASP A 139 2.12 18.44 -5.46
C ASP A 139 0.98 17.77 -6.24
N ALA A 140 1.31 16.87 -7.16
CA ALA A 140 0.33 16.14 -7.95
C ALA A 140 -0.47 15.14 -7.11
N VAL A 141 0.21 14.39 -6.23
CA VAL A 141 -0.45 13.50 -5.26
C VAL A 141 -1.33 14.30 -4.28
N GLN A 142 -0.85 15.46 -3.82
CA GLN A 142 -1.64 16.33 -2.94
C GLN A 142 -2.92 16.82 -3.64
N ARG A 143 -2.83 17.26 -4.90
CA ARG A 143 -4.02 17.66 -5.68
C ARG A 143 -5.04 16.53 -5.74
N TRP A 144 -4.61 15.35 -6.18
CA TRP A 144 -5.47 14.16 -6.22
C TRP A 144 -6.16 13.88 -4.88
N ALA A 145 -5.43 13.97 -3.76
CA ALA A 145 -5.99 13.73 -2.43
C ALA A 145 -7.01 14.80 -2.00
N GLN A 146 -6.90 16.03 -2.51
CA GLN A 146 -7.78 17.15 -2.15
C GLN A 146 -9.08 17.18 -2.96
N ASP A 147 -8.99 16.97 -4.27
CA ASP A 147 -10.11 17.17 -5.20
C ASP A 147 -10.55 15.92 -5.97
N GLY A 148 -9.84 14.79 -5.79
CA GLY A 148 -10.11 13.53 -6.49
C GLY A 148 -9.70 13.53 -7.96
N ASN A 149 -8.89 14.49 -8.41
CA ASN A 149 -8.42 14.56 -9.79
C ASN A 149 -7.53 13.36 -10.13
N SER A 150 -8.08 12.40 -10.87
CA SER A 150 -7.35 11.18 -11.25
C SER A 150 -6.18 11.44 -12.18
N SER A 151 -6.21 12.47 -13.04
CA SER A 151 -5.08 12.74 -13.95
C SER A 151 -3.84 13.22 -13.18
N ALA A 152 -4.05 13.95 -12.07
CA ALA A 152 -2.95 14.38 -11.22
C ALA A 152 -2.17 13.18 -10.67
N LEU A 153 -2.85 12.10 -10.27
CA LEU A 153 -2.19 10.88 -9.81
C LEU A 153 -1.69 10.00 -10.96
N LEU A 154 -2.56 9.69 -11.92
CA LEU A 154 -2.30 8.65 -12.92
C LEU A 154 -1.41 9.11 -14.06
N ASP A 155 -1.38 10.41 -14.35
CA ASP A 155 -0.59 10.97 -15.45
C ASP A 155 0.56 11.84 -14.94
N GLU A 156 0.26 12.86 -14.13
CA GLU A 156 1.26 13.84 -13.68
C GLU A 156 2.25 13.21 -12.69
N ALA A 157 1.76 12.61 -11.60
CA ALA A 157 2.64 11.95 -10.63
C ALA A 157 3.37 10.75 -11.25
N ALA A 158 2.70 9.96 -12.10
CA ALA A 158 3.34 8.87 -12.84
C ALA A 158 4.49 9.34 -13.73
N LEU A 159 4.35 10.49 -14.40
CA LEU A 159 5.43 11.12 -15.16
C LEU A 159 6.60 11.50 -14.24
N GLN A 160 6.35 12.17 -13.12
CA GLN A 160 7.43 12.58 -12.21
C GLN A 160 8.14 11.37 -11.58
N GLN A 161 7.41 10.28 -11.33
CA GLN A 161 8.00 9.02 -10.88
C GLN A 161 8.97 8.44 -11.93
N ARG A 162 8.61 8.48 -13.22
CA ARG A 162 9.52 8.08 -14.33
C ARG A 162 10.75 8.96 -14.42
N LEU A 163 10.65 10.24 -14.04
CA LEU A 163 11.76 11.19 -14.04
C LEU A 163 12.70 11.03 -12.84
N GLY A 164 12.33 10.22 -11.84
CA GLY A 164 13.20 9.90 -10.70
C GLY A 164 12.75 10.45 -9.35
N ALA A 165 11.45 10.72 -9.16
CA ALA A 165 10.93 11.14 -7.85
C ALA A 165 11.22 10.10 -6.75
N ALA A 166 11.32 8.83 -7.14
CA ALA A 166 11.67 7.68 -6.31
C ALA A 166 10.73 7.51 -5.10
N SER A 167 9.44 7.77 -5.30
CA SER A 167 8.41 7.44 -4.31
C SER A 167 8.28 5.92 -4.17
N CYS A 168 7.91 5.47 -2.96
CA CYS A 168 7.56 4.08 -2.68
C CYS A 168 6.04 3.83 -2.63
N GLY A 169 5.25 4.84 -3.03
CA GLY A 169 3.79 4.85 -3.16
C GLY A 169 3.26 4.54 -4.54
#